data_AF-X1VYI3-F1
#
_entry.id   AF-X1VYI3-F1
#
_cell.length_a   1.000
_cell.length_b   1.000
_cell.length_c   1.000
_cell.angle_alpha   90.00
_cell.angle_beta   90.00
_cell.angle_gamma   90.00
#
_symmetry.space_group_name_H-M   'P 1'
#
loop_
_entity.id
_entity.type
_entity.pdbx_description
1 polymer ?
#
loop_
_entity_poly.entity_id
_entity_poly.type
_entity_poly.pdbx_seq_one_letter_code
_entity_poly.pdbx_strand_id
1 'polypeptide(L)'
;MEEFWVKPIPKFEFKDVRFLSAREKAQVLKQWETFLKYGCKKEHFTKLLYNHLIMHCSFIAHYDLHGFYATYFEEGEDTVRFLSQFDNSQGIPRSVEYGMTGWITNEEYYDINIAMCQIAARYIPTLVEAASHRQKEVDILRAEALLAKHGITLKG
;
A
#
# COMPACT_ATOMS: atom_id res chain seq x y z
N MET A 1 17.36 -22.91 -11.49
CA MET A 1 17.13 -23.55 -10.18
C MET A 1 15.79 -23.06 -9.69
N GLU A 2 14.89 -24.04 -9.55
CA GLU A 2 13.63 -24.06 -8.79
C GLU A 2 12.58 -22.97 -9.03
N GLU A 3 11.54 -23.37 -9.75
CA GLU A 3 10.19 -22.84 -9.68
C GLU A 3 9.76 -22.75 -8.21
N PHE A 4 9.94 -21.57 -7.61
CA PHE A 4 9.28 -21.19 -6.39
C PHE A 4 7.78 -21.23 -6.67
N TRP A 5 7.11 -22.26 -6.16
CA TRP A 5 5.67 -22.41 -6.14
C TRP A 5 5.01 -21.11 -5.66
N VAL A 6 4.60 -20.27 -6.60
CA VAL A 6 3.62 -19.22 -6.32
C VAL A 6 2.36 -19.99 -5.97
N LYS A 7 2.07 -20.11 -4.66
CA LYS A 7 0.83 -20.73 -4.19
C LYS A 7 -0.31 -20.16 -5.04
N PRO A 8 -1.16 -21.01 -5.63
CA PRO A 8 -2.26 -20.53 -6.47
C PRO A 8 -3.05 -19.48 -5.69
N ILE A 9 -3.37 -18.38 -6.35
CA ILE A 9 -4.12 -17.28 -5.74
C ILE A 9 -5.41 -17.88 -5.17
N PRO A 10 -5.74 -17.63 -3.89
CA PRO A 10 -7.01 -18.04 -3.34
C PRO A 10 -8.13 -17.57 -4.28
N LYS A 11 -9.04 -18.48 -4.64
CA LYS A 11 -10.22 -18.07 -5.37
C LYS A 11 -11.08 -17.25 -4.42
N PHE A 12 -11.16 -15.96 -4.67
CA PHE A 12 -12.00 -15.06 -3.88
C PHE A 12 -13.43 -15.08 -4.38
N GLU A 13 -14.36 -15.30 -3.47
CA GLU A 13 -15.80 -15.15 -3.72
C GLU A 13 -16.27 -13.87 -3.05
N PHE A 14 -16.81 -12.96 -3.86
CA PHE A 14 -17.28 -11.67 -3.41
C PHE A 14 -18.80 -11.63 -3.40
N LYS A 15 -19.34 -10.92 -2.41
CA LYS A 15 -20.78 -10.65 -2.33
C LYS A 15 -21.06 -9.23 -2.79
N ASP A 16 -22.16 -9.07 -3.52
CA ASP A 16 -22.70 -7.75 -3.84
C ASP A 16 -23.10 -7.03 -2.55
N VAL A 17 -22.79 -5.74 -2.48
CA VAL A 17 -23.30 -4.83 -1.46
C VAL A 17 -23.88 -3.59 -2.13
N ARG A 18 -24.60 -2.77 -1.36
CA ARG A 18 -25.40 -1.64 -1.87
C ARG A 18 -24.64 -0.73 -2.85
N PHE A 19 -23.33 -0.55 -2.66
CA PHE A 19 -22.50 0.39 -3.42
C PHE A 19 -21.29 -0.24 -4.11
N LEU A 20 -21.15 -1.58 -4.08
CA LEU A 20 -20.02 -2.27 -4.70
C LEU A 20 -20.40 -3.72 -5.04
N SER A 21 -20.48 -4.03 -6.32
CA SER A 21 -20.76 -5.40 -6.79
C SER A 21 -19.56 -6.32 -6.61
N ALA A 22 -19.81 -7.62 -6.61
CA ALA A 22 -18.80 -8.68 -6.61
C ALA A 22 -17.83 -8.54 -7.80
N ARG A 23 -18.34 -8.12 -8.96
CA ARG A 23 -17.53 -7.86 -10.16
C ARG A 23 -16.62 -6.66 -9.97
N GLU A 24 -17.11 -5.57 -9.40
CA GLU A 24 -16.29 -4.38 -9.10
C GLU A 24 -15.23 -4.70 -8.04
N LYS A 25 -15.58 -5.48 -7.00
CA LYS A 25 -14.61 -5.98 -6.02
C LYS A 25 -13.46 -6.75 -6.68
N ALA A 26 -13.77 -7.65 -7.61
CA ALA A 26 -12.75 -8.38 -8.36
C ALA A 26 -11.86 -7.45 -9.21
N GLN A 27 -12.43 -6.38 -9.79
CA GLN A 27 -11.66 -5.39 -10.54
C GLN A 27 -10.73 -4.57 -9.65
N VAL A 28 -11.22 -4.11 -8.49
CA VAL A 28 -10.39 -3.42 -7.48
C VAL A 28 -9.23 -4.31 -7.07
N LEU A 29 -9.50 -5.58 -6.73
CA LEU A 29 -8.47 -6.52 -6.30
C LEU A 29 -7.39 -6.75 -7.38
N LYS A 30 -7.81 -6.88 -8.65
CA LYS A 30 -6.88 -7.02 -9.77
C LYS A 30 -5.98 -5.79 -9.93
N GLN A 31 -6.53 -4.59 -9.76
CA GLN A 31 -5.75 -3.35 -9.85
C GLN A 31 -4.83 -3.18 -8.64
N TRP A 32 -5.28 -3.58 -7.44
CA TRP A 32 -4.45 -3.67 -6.25
C TRP A 32 -3.23 -4.57 -6.46
N GLU A 33 -3.45 -5.80 -6.94
CA GLU A 33 -2.36 -6.73 -7.25
C GLU A 33 -1.40 -6.17 -8.30
N THR A 34 -1.94 -5.56 -9.36
CA THR A 34 -1.13 -4.93 -10.41
C THR A 34 -0.26 -3.82 -9.82
N PHE A 35 -0.83 -2.94 -9.01
CA PHE A 35 -0.11 -1.84 -8.37
C PHE A 35 1.04 -2.34 -7.49
N LEU A 36 0.79 -3.33 -6.63
CA LEU A 36 1.84 -3.93 -5.79
C LEU A 36 2.91 -4.66 -6.60
N LYS A 37 2.49 -5.46 -7.59
CA LYS A 37 3.39 -6.23 -8.46
C LYS A 37 4.41 -5.33 -9.18
N TYR A 38 4.00 -4.12 -9.55
CA TYR A 38 4.86 -3.18 -10.26
C TYR A 38 5.55 -2.17 -9.34
N GLY A 39 5.60 -2.41 -8.02
CA GLY A 39 6.40 -1.60 -7.10
C GLY A 39 5.72 -0.29 -6.67
N CYS A 40 4.39 -0.27 -6.55
CA CYS A 40 3.62 0.93 -6.17
C CYS A 40 3.83 2.13 -7.12
N LYS A 41 4.08 1.88 -8.42
CA LYS A 41 4.28 2.95 -9.41
C LYS A 41 2.99 3.70 -9.72
N LYS A 42 3.09 5.02 -9.85
CA LYS A 42 1.99 5.96 -10.12
C LYS A 42 1.14 5.59 -11.33
N GLU A 43 1.77 5.10 -12.40
CA GLU A 43 1.08 4.67 -13.64
C GLU A 43 0.10 3.50 -13.44
N HIS A 44 0.27 2.74 -12.35
CA HIS A 44 -0.63 1.64 -11.97
C HIS A 44 -1.57 2.02 -10.81
N PHE A 45 -1.47 3.25 -10.29
CA PHE A 45 -2.36 3.74 -9.25
C PHE A 45 -3.63 4.34 -9.85
N THR A 46 -4.66 3.51 -9.94
CA THR A 46 -5.90 3.86 -10.64
C THR A 46 -6.87 4.61 -9.74
N LYS A 47 -7.80 5.36 -10.37
CA LYS A 47 -8.92 5.99 -9.66
C LYS A 47 -9.82 4.99 -8.91
N LEU A 48 -10.04 3.81 -9.48
CA LEU A 48 -10.86 2.78 -8.85
C LEU A 48 -10.22 2.25 -7.56
N LEU A 49 -8.90 1.99 -7.59
CA LEU A 49 -8.17 1.58 -6.40
C LEU A 49 -8.17 2.68 -5.33
N TYR A 50 -7.88 3.91 -5.72
CA TYR A 50 -7.93 5.06 -4.82
C TYR A 50 -9.29 5.22 -4.14
N ASN A 51 -10.38 5.18 -4.91
CA ASN A 51 -11.73 5.28 -4.36
C ASN A 51 -12.00 4.20 -3.31
N HIS A 52 -11.55 2.95 -3.55
CA HIS A 52 -11.70 1.88 -2.58
C HIS A 52 -10.90 2.14 -1.30
N LEU A 53 -9.64 2.61 -1.43
CA LEU A 53 -8.78 2.91 -0.28
C LEU A 53 -9.39 3.97 0.65
N ILE A 54 -9.92 5.06 0.08
CA ILE A 54 -10.46 6.17 0.87
C ILE A 54 -11.85 5.86 1.44
N MET A 55 -12.68 5.09 0.71
CA MET A 55 -14.06 4.80 1.14
C MET A 55 -14.15 3.59 2.06
N HIS A 56 -13.29 2.60 1.86
CA HIS A 56 -13.46 1.26 2.44
C HIS A 56 -12.21 0.75 3.18
N CYS A 57 -11.09 1.47 3.13
CA CYS A 57 -9.88 1.14 3.88
C CYS A 57 -9.46 2.23 4.88
N SER A 58 -10.34 3.19 5.21
CA SER A 58 -10.06 4.21 6.24
C SER A 58 -8.79 5.04 6.00
N PHE A 59 -8.40 5.26 4.75
CA PHE A 59 -7.40 6.26 4.41
C PHE A 59 -8.03 7.64 4.22
N ILE A 60 -7.26 8.69 4.51
CA ILE A 60 -7.66 10.06 4.22
C ILE A 60 -7.43 10.34 2.73
N ALA A 61 -8.34 11.09 2.12
CA ALA A 61 -8.36 11.29 0.67
C ALA A 61 -7.23 12.16 0.11
N HIS A 62 -6.61 13.02 0.94
CA HIS A 62 -5.55 13.97 0.56
C HIS A 62 -5.87 14.80 -0.69
N TYR A 63 -7.02 15.50 -0.65
CA TYR A 63 -7.59 16.33 -1.73
C TYR A 63 -8.01 15.56 -3.00
N ASP A 64 -7.12 14.76 -3.58
CA ASP A 64 -7.36 13.96 -4.78
C ASP A 64 -6.43 12.73 -4.88
N LEU A 65 -6.53 12.02 -6.01
CA LEU A 65 -5.69 10.86 -6.33
C LEU A 65 -4.19 11.18 -6.28
N HIS A 66 -3.79 12.37 -6.74
CA HIS A 66 -2.39 12.77 -6.84
C HIS A 66 -1.83 13.13 -5.47
N GLY A 67 -2.58 13.89 -4.67
CA GLY A 67 -2.22 14.20 -3.29
C GLY A 67 -2.13 12.92 -2.45
N PHE A 68 -3.07 11.99 -2.61
CA PHE A 68 -2.99 10.67 -1.96
C PHE A 68 -1.71 9.93 -2.35
N TYR A 69 -1.40 9.89 -3.66
CA TYR A 69 -0.21 9.19 -4.12
C TYR A 69 1.06 9.81 -3.54
N ALA A 70 1.16 11.15 -3.57
CA ALA A 70 2.29 11.88 -3.01
C ALA A 70 2.47 11.57 -1.51
N THR A 71 1.38 11.60 -0.73
CA THR A 71 1.44 11.36 0.70
C THR A 71 1.94 9.96 1.07
N TYR A 72 1.59 8.92 0.31
CA TYR A 72 1.89 7.54 0.73
C TYR A 72 2.99 6.85 -0.06
N PHE A 73 3.40 7.35 -1.23
CA PHE A 73 4.29 6.60 -2.13
C PHE A 73 5.51 7.37 -2.65
N GLU A 74 5.62 8.69 -2.40
CA GLU A 74 6.82 9.46 -2.79
C GLU A 74 7.97 9.31 -1.78
N GLU A 75 7.67 9.15 -0.50
CA GLU A 75 8.65 8.81 0.54
C GLU A 75 8.63 7.31 0.83
N GLY A 76 9.79 6.75 1.17
CA GLY A 76 9.93 5.34 1.49
C GLY A 76 9.29 5.00 2.83
N GLU A 77 9.50 5.83 3.85
CA GLU A 77 8.89 5.66 5.18
C GLU A 77 7.35 5.66 5.11
N ASP A 78 6.77 6.58 4.34
CA ASP A 78 5.32 6.63 4.15
C ASP A 78 4.79 5.42 3.39
N THR A 79 5.56 4.88 2.45
CA THR A 79 5.22 3.63 1.75
C THR A 79 5.20 2.46 2.74
N VAL A 80 6.19 2.36 3.63
CA VAL A 80 6.25 1.33 4.66
C VAL A 80 5.07 1.46 5.62
N ARG A 81 4.76 2.68 6.07
CA ARG A 81 3.60 2.96 6.91
C ARG A 81 2.30 2.56 6.21
N PHE A 82 2.11 2.93 4.95
CA PHE A 82 0.92 2.54 4.17
C PHE A 82 0.76 1.01 4.10
N LEU A 83 1.84 0.29 3.79
CA LEU A 83 1.82 -1.17 3.64
C LEU A 83 1.53 -1.89 4.96
N SER A 84 1.89 -1.31 6.12
CA SER A 84 1.68 -1.94 7.42
C SER A 84 0.20 -2.18 7.75
N GLN A 85 -0.72 -1.41 7.18
CA GLN A 85 -2.15 -1.66 7.35
C GLN A 85 -2.61 -2.93 6.61
N PHE A 86 -1.91 -3.37 5.57
CA PHE A 86 -2.26 -4.60 4.85
C PHE A 86 -1.43 -5.82 5.33
N ASP A 87 -0.50 -5.61 6.27
CA ASP A 87 0.27 -6.68 6.89
C ASP A 87 -0.50 -7.28 8.07
N ASN A 88 -1.00 -8.50 7.88
CA ASN A 88 -1.70 -9.27 8.91
C ASN A 88 -0.83 -10.34 9.58
N SER A 89 0.49 -10.32 9.38
CA SER A 89 1.41 -11.28 9.98
C SER A 89 1.40 -11.27 11.52
N GLN A 90 0.99 -10.14 12.12
CA GLN A 90 0.88 -9.94 13.58
C GLN A 90 -0.57 -9.92 14.09
N GLY A 91 -1.53 -10.42 13.31
CA GLY A 91 -2.94 -10.44 13.66
C GLY A 91 -3.77 -9.43 12.88
N ILE A 92 -4.85 -8.90 13.48
CA ILE A 92 -5.76 -7.96 12.80
C ILE A 92 -5.08 -6.59 12.67
N PRO A 93 -4.77 -6.13 11.45
CA PRO A 93 -4.11 -4.84 11.26
C PRO A 93 -5.01 -3.65 11.59
N ARG A 94 -4.40 -2.58 12.07
CA ARG A 94 -5.04 -1.29 12.37
C ARG A 94 -4.87 -0.33 11.20
N SER A 95 -5.86 0.54 10.99
CA SER A 95 -5.78 1.60 9.99
C SER A 95 -4.64 2.58 10.33
N VAL A 96 -3.86 3.01 9.34
CA VAL A 96 -2.70 3.89 9.58
C VAL A 96 -3.08 5.28 10.09
N GLU A 97 -4.28 5.76 9.75
CA GLU A 97 -4.74 7.10 10.11
C GLU A 97 -5.48 7.13 11.45
N TYR A 98 -6.33 6.13 11.70
CA TYR A 98 -7.23 6.14 12.85
C TYR A 98 -6.87 5.13 13.95
N GLY A 99 -5.93 4.22 13.72
CA GLY A 99 -5.58 3.15 14.67
C GLY A 99 -6.69 2.13 14.95
N MET A 100 -7.73 2.08 14.12
CA MET A 100 -8.92 1.24 14.32
C MET A 100 -8.91 0.01 13.40
N THR A 101 -9.65 -1.03 13.78
CA THR A 101 -9.81 -2.26 12.96
C THR A 101 -11.07 -2.25 12.08
N GLY A 102 -11.92 -1.23 12.21
CA GLY A 102 -13.22 -1.15 11.55
C GLY A 102 -13.17 -1.34 10.03
N TRP A 103 -12.08 -0.92 9.39
CA TRP A 103 -11.86 -1.09 7.96
C TRP A 103 -11.76 -2.56 7.54
N ILE A 104 -11.21 -3.45 8.37
CA ILE A 104 -11.07 -4.89 8.07
C ILE A 104 -12.08 -5.77 8.80
N THR A 105 -12.88 -5.22 9.71
CA THR A 105 -13.93 -5.96 10.43
C THR A 105 -15.35 -5.63 9.97
N ASN A 106 -15.52 -4.72 9.01
CA ASN A 106 -16.82 -4.40 8.42
C ASN A 106 -17.31 -5.56 7.54
N GLU A 107 -18.48 -6.14 7.84
CA GLU A 107 -19.01 -7.32 7.16
C GLU A 107 -19.26 -7.12 5.65
N GLU A 108 -19.66 -5.92 5.21
CA GLU A 108 -19.99 -5.63 3.81
C GLU A 108 -18.74 -5.65 2.90
N TYR A 109 -17.59 -5.22 3.44
CA TYR A 109 -16.33 -5.08 2.72
C TYR A 109 -15.23 -6.04 3.20
N TYR A 110 -15.54 -6.89 4.17
CA TYR A 110 -14.62 -7.86 4.77
C TYR A 110 -13.96 -8.74 3.71
N ASP A 111 -14.75 -9.28 2.79
CA ASP A 111 -14.32 -10.21 1.75
C ASP A 111 -13.19 -9.64 0.88
N ILE A 112 -13.35 -8.42 0.38
CA ILE A 112 -12.34 -7.74 -0.42
C ILE A 112 -11.17 -7.22 0.43
N ASN A 113 -11.41 -6.69 1.62
CA ASN A 113 -10.33 -6.11 2.42
C ASN A 113 -9.38 -7.19 2.96
N ILE A 114 -9.90 -8.37 3.31
CA ILE A 114 -9.07 -9.54 3.61
C ILE A 114 -8.34 -10.05 2.36
N ALA A 115 -9.00 -10.07 1.21
CA ALA A 115 -8.35 -10.44 -0.06
C ALA A 115 -7.17 -9.51 -0.38
N MET A 116 -7.32 -8.20 -0.14
CA MET A 116 -6.23 -7.23 -0.31
C MET A 116 -5.04 -7.55 0.61
N CYS A 117 -5.28 -7.89 1.87
CA CYS A 117 -4.22 -8.31 2.81
C CYS A 117 -3.51 -9.59 2.35
N GLN A 118 -4.27 -10.60 1.93
CA GLN A 118 -3.71 -11.87 1.44
C GLN A 118 -2.84 -11.67 0.19
N ILE A 119 -3.27 -10.80 -0.72
CA ILE A 119 -2.48 -10.42 -1.90
C ILE A 119 -1.23 -9.66 -1.48
N ALA A 120 -1.38 -8.67 -0.58
CA ALA A 120 -0.30 -7.80 -0.14
C ALA A 120 0.81 -8.57 0.58
N ALA A 121 0.46 -9.56 1.40
CA ALA A 121 1.43 -10.41 2.12
C ALA A 121 2.52 -11.02 1.22
N ARG A 122 2.22 -11.22 -0.08
CA ARG A 122 3.19 -11.75 -1.06
C ARG A 122 4.21 -10.72 -1.54
N TYR A 123 3.88 -9.43 -1.47
CA TYR A 123 4.69 -8.33 -1.99
C TYR A 123 5.32 -7.48 -0.89
N ILE A 124 4.68 -7.38 0.28
CA ILE A 124 5.10 -6.53 1.40
C ILE A 124 6.59 -6.68 1.73
N PRO A 125 7.18 -7.88 1.88
CA PRO A 125 8.60 -7.99 2.24
C PRO A 125 9.53 -7.27 1.27
N THR A 126 9.36 -7.50 -0.05
CA THR A 126 10.18 -6.87 -1.09
C THR A 126 9.87 -5.39 -1.25
N LEU A 127 8.60 -4.99 -1.13
CA LEU A 127 8.21 -3.58 -1.23
C LEU A 127 8.75 -2.74 -0.05
N VAL A 128 8.70 -3.29 1.17
CA VAL A 128 9.23 -2.64 2.37
C VAL A 128 10.75 -2.51 2.28
N GLU A 129 11.45 -3.55 1.83
CA GLU A 129 12.90 -3.50 1.61
C GLU A 129 13.27 -2.40 0.59
N ALA A 130 12.61 -2.39 -0.57
CA ALA A 130 12.84 -1.40 -1.61
C ALA A 130 12.52 0.03 -1.16
N ALA A 131 11.41 0.22 -0.44
CA ALA A 131 11.02 1.52 0.10
C ALA A 131 12.01 2.02 1.15
N SER A 132 12.45 1.15 2.06
CA SER A 132 13.43 1.49 3.10
C SER A 132 14.79 1.85 2.51
N HIS A 133 15.24 1.11 1.48
CA HIS A 133 16.48 1.43 0.77
C HIS A 133 16.40 2.80 0.10
N ARG A 134 15.30 3.07 -0.62
CA ARG A 134 15.06 4.37 -1.27
C ARG A 134 14.99 5.51 -0.26
N GLN A 135 14.35 5.31 0.90
CA GLN A 135 14.33 6.34 1.96
C GLN A 135 15.75 6.68 2.40
N LYS A 136 16.56 5.66 2.69
CA LYS A 136 17.95 5.85 3.12
C LYS A 136 18.76 6.67 2.11
N GLU A 137 18.63 6.38 0.82
CA GLU A 137 19.30 7.16 -0.24
C GLU A 137 18.85 8.63 -0.23
N VAL A 138 17.54 8.85 -0.14
CA VAL A 138 16.95 10.21 -0.08
C VAL A 138 17.42 10.96 1.16
N ASP A 139 17.47 10.31 2.32
CA ASP A 139 17.89 10.93 3.57
C ASP A 139 19.37 11.33 3.54
N ILE A 140 20.23 10.49 2.98
CA ILE A 140 21.64 10.80 2.78
C ILE A 140 21.78 12.04 1.89
N LEU A 141 21.10 12.07 0.73
CA LEU A 141 21.14 13.21 -0.18
C LEU A 141 20.60 14.49 0.48
N ARG A 142 19.52 14.40 1.26
CA ARG A 142 18.97 15.54 2.02
C ARG A 142 19.94 16.02 3.10
N ALA A 143 20.60 15.11 3.80
CA ALA A 143 21.58 15.44 4.82
C ALA A 143 22.80 16.15 4.18
N GLU A 144 23.32 15.62 3.08
CA GLU A 144 24.43 16.25 2.34
C GLU A 144 24.05 17.66 1.85
N ALA A 145 22.86 17.82 1.26
CA ALA A 145 22.37 19.11 0.82
C ALA A 145 22.19 20.10 1.99
N LEU A 146 21.72 19.62 3.13
CA LEU A 146 21.58 20.43 4.34
C LEU A 146 22.95 20.87 4.89
N LEU A 147 23.93 19.97 4.94
CA LEU A 147 25.30 20.31 5.35
C LEU A 147 25.92 21.34 4.41
N ALA A 148 25.79 21.14 3.10
CA ALA A 148 26.28 22.06 2.08
C ALA A 148 25.64 23.45 2.20
N LYS A 149 24.33 23.54 2.46
CA LYS A 149 23.62 24.80 2.74
C LYS A 149 24.23 25.58 3.90
N HIS A 150 24.85 24.89 4.86
CA HIS A 150 25.51 25.47 6.02
C HIS A 150 27.05 25.55 5.90
N GLY A 151 27.61 25.29 4.70
CA GLY A 151 29.06 25.37 4.45
C GLY A 151 29.88 24.25 5.10
N ILE A 152 29.22 23.16 5.52
CA ILE A 152 29.88 22.00 6.14
C ILE A 152 30.11 20.95 5.05
N THR A 153 31.36 20.51 4.88
CA THR A 153 31.72 19.40 3.99
C THR A 153 32.14 18.20 4.82
N LEU A 154 31.57 17.03 4.51
CA LEU A 154 32.02 15.77 5.08
C LEU A 154 33.40 15.45 4.48
N LYS A 155 34.43 15.39 5.33
CA LYS A 155 35.71 14.78 4.94
C LYS A 155 35.49 13.27 4.97
N GLY A 156 35.67 12.62 3.83
CA GLY A 156 35.61 11.17 3.69
C GLY A 156 36.65 10.43 4.53
#